data_AF-A0A246PWI2-F1
#
_entry.id   AF-A0A246PWI2-F1
#
_cell.length_a   1.000
_cell.length_b   1.000
_cell.length_c   1.000
_cell.angle_alpha   90.00
_cell.angle_beta   90.00
_cell.angle_gamma   90.00
#
_symmetry.space_group_name_H-M   'P 1'
#
loop_
_entity.id
_entity.type
_entity.pdbx_description
1 polymer ?
#
loop_
_entity_poly.entity_id
_entity_poly.type
_entity_poly.pdbx_seq_one_letter_code
_entity_poly.pdbx_strand_id
1 'polypeptide(L)' 'MCMKNFNEVIATHPSLESVLIPIGDGMTVSKVKK' A
#
# COMPACT_ATOMS: atom_id res chain seq x y z
N MET A 1 -11.66 -9.41 -4.58
CA MET A 1 -11.86 -7.94 -4.58
C MET A 1 -11.13 -7.23 -3.43
N CYS A 2 -10.99 -7.84 -2.26
CA CYS A 2 -10.45 -7.20 -1.04
C CYS A 2 -9.07 -6.54 -1.22
N MET A 3 -8.09 -7.23 -1.84
CA MET A 3 -6.74 -6.68 -2.01
C MET A 3 -6.66 -5.50 -2.97
N LYS A 4 -7.51 -5.47 -4.02
CA LYS A 4 -7.54 -4.34 -4.95
C LYS A 4 -8.00 -3.07 -4.25
N ASN A 5 -9.10 -3.15 -3.50
CA ASN A 5 -9.62 -2.02 -2.74
C ASN A 5 -8.63 -1.58 -1.65
N PHE A 6 -7.95 -2.53 -0.98
CA PHE A 6 -6.90 -2.20 -0.02
C PHE A 6 -5.75 -1.43 -0.68
N ASN A 7 -5.28 -1.87 -1.85
CA ASN A 7 -4.23 -1.19 -2.60
C ASN A 7 -4.63 0.23 -3.04
N GLU A 8 -5.89 0.44 -3.44
CA GLU A 8 -6.43 1.76 -3.77
C GLU A 8 -6.46 2.69 -2.53
N VAL A 9 -6.87 2.18 -1.37
CA VAL A 9 -6.90 2.93 -0.11
C VAL A 9 -5.50 3.34 0.33
N ILE A 10 -4.54 2.40 0.41
CA ILE A 10 -3.19 2.71 0.89
C ILE A 10 -2.37 3.56 -0.07
N ALA A 11 -2.67 3.52 -1.38
CA ALA A 11 -2.02 4.37 -2.39
C ALA A 11 -2.48 5.83 -2.30
N THR A 12 -3.71 6.07 -1.83
CA THR A 12 -4.30 7.42 -1.71
C THR A 12 -4.33 7.95 -0.28
N HIS A 13 -3.92 7.15 0.71
CA HIS A 13 -4.01 7.52 2.11
C HIS A 13 -3.12 8.73 2.45
N PRO A 14 -3.66 9.84 2.98
CA PRO A 14 -2.93 11.10 3.10
C PRO A 14 -1.73 11.00 4.05
N SER A 15 -1.86 10.23 5.13
CA SER A 15 -0.80 10.05 6.15
C SER A 15 0.19 8.93 5.85
N LEU A 16 0.04 8.18 4.76
CA LEU A 16 0.95 7.08 4.42
C LEU A 16 1.77 7.40 3.19
N GLU A 17 3.02 6.97 3.22
CA GLU A 17 3.85 6.77 2.05
C GLU A 17 4.00 5.27 1.84
N SER A 18 3.47 4.75 0.73
CA SER A 18 3.33 3.32 0.47
C SER A 18 4.06 2.93 -0.81
N VAL A 19 4.74 1.79 -0.80
CA VAL A 19 5.42 1.21 -1.98
C VAL A 19 5.00 -0.25 -2.13
N LEU A 20 4.59 -0.63 -3.34
CA LEU A 20 4.37 -2.02 -3.71
C LEU A 20 5.67 -2.63 -4.23
N ILE A 21 6.11 -3.71 -3.60
CA ILE A 21 7.33 -4.44 -3.94
C ILE A 21 6.92 -5.79 -4.55
N PRO A 22 7.33 -6.12 -5.79
CA PRO A 22 6.93 -7.35 -6.48
C PRO A 22 7.76 -8.56 -6.02
N ILE A 23 7.65 -8.91 -4.74
CA ILE A 23 8.26 -10.10 -4.14
C ILE A 23 7.14 -11.07 -3.75
N GLY A 24 7.26 -12.35 -4.15
CA GLY A 24 6.21 -13.35 -3.96
C GLY A 24 4.93 -12.96 -4.69
N ASP A 25 3.79 -13.05 -3.99
CA ASP A 25 2.47 -12.58 -4.48
C ASP A 25 2.35 -11.04 -4.50
N GLY A 26 3.36 -10.33 -3.95
CA GLY A 26 3.40 -8.88 -3.79
C GLY A 26 3.41 -8.48 -2.32
N MET A 27 4.28 -7.55 -1.96
CA MET A 27 4.39 -7.02 -0.61
C MET A 27 4.22 -5.51 -0.62
N THR A 28 3.27 -4.97 0.13
CA THR A 28 3.16 -3.52 0.31
C THR A 28 3.85 -3.10 1.59
N VAL A 29 4.73 -2.10 1.50
CA VAL A 29 5.38 -1.47 2.64
C VAL A 29 4.86 -0.05 2.76
N SER A 30 4.30 0.31 3.93
CA SER A 30 3.78 1.65 4.20
C SER A 30 4.47 2.26 5.41
N LYS A 31 4.82 3.53 5.31
CA LYS A 31 5.38 4.34 6.39
C LYS A 31 4.44 5.49 6.73
N VAL A 32 4.24 5.73 8.01
CA VAL A 32 3.47 6.90 8.49
C VAL A 32 4.31 8.16 8.27
N LYS A 33 3.74 9.16 7.59
CA LYS A 33 4.32 10.49 7.44
C LYS A 33 4.33 11.18 8.81
N LYS A 34 5.46 11.82 9.16
CA LYS A 34 5.54 12.68 10.36
C LYS A 34 4.87 14.02 10.08
#